data_AF-X1KJC2-F1
#
_entry.id   AF-X1KJC2-F1
#
_cell.length_a   1.000
_cell.length_b   1.000
_cell.length_c   1.000
_cell.angle_alpha   90.00
_cell.angle_beta   90.00
_cell.angle_gamma   90.00
#
_symmetry.space_group_name_H-M   'P 1'
#
loop_
_entity.id
_entity.type
_entity.pdbx_description
1 polymer ?
#
loop_
_entity_poly.entity_id
_entity_poly.type
_entity_poly.pdbx_seq_one_letter_code
_entity_poly.pdbx_strand_id
1 'polypeptide(L)'
;MPSHVITFPDDFVWGAATSAYQIEGAWDEDGKGESIWDHFCHTTGTIEDGSTGDVACDHYHRWPEDITLMKELGLKAYRFSVSWPRILPAGRGKVNQAGLDFYSRLVDGLLEAGIEPFLTLYHWDLPQSLQDEGGWAARSTAEAFVEYADVLSRHLGDRVKHWITKIKAGAAPLRGVMSLR
;
A
#
# COMPACT_ATOMS: atom_id res chain seq x y z
N MET A 1 -2.97 31.11 -29.51
CA MET A 1 -2.68 29.72 -29.11
C MET A 1 -1.25 29.71 -28.57
N PRO A 2 -0.98 29.37 -27.31
CA PRO A 2 0.41 29.30 -26.85
C PRO A 2 1.12 28.17 -27.62
N SER A 3 2.20 28.53 -28.31
CA SER A 3 2.87 27.72 -29.34
C SER A 3 4.04 26.90 -28.80
N HIS A 4 3.91 26.35 -27.59
CA HIS A 4 4.92 25.46 -27.01
C HIS A 4 4.33 24.07 -26.84
N VAL A 5 4.64 23.19 -27.78
CA VAL A 5 4.40 21.75 -27.64
C VAL A 5 5.37 21.24 -26.59
N ILE A 6 4.83 20.81 -25.45
CA ILE A 6 5.61 20.13 -24.41
C ILE A 6 5.85 18.71 -24.92
N THR A 7 7.12 18.35 -25.08
CA THR A 7 7.55 16.99 -25.43
C THR A 7 8.23 16.38 -24.21
N PHE A 8 7.99 15.08 -24.00
CA PHE A 8 8.63 14.28 -22.96
C PHE A 8 9.72 13.42 -23.60
N PRO A 9 10.72 12.95 -22.81
CA PRO A 9 11.63 11.92 -23.27
C PRO A 9 10.88 10.70 -23.83
N ASP A 10 11.42 10.05 -24.86
CA ASP A 10 10.79 8.90 -25.52
C ASP A 10 10.59 7.70 -24.57
N ASP A 11 11.41 7.63 -23.51
CA ASP A 11 11.37 6.61 -22.45
C ASP A 11 10.59 7.06 -21.21
N PHE A 12 9.84 8.18 -21.29
CA PHE A 12 9.04 8.65 -20.17
C PHE A 12 7.88 7.68 -19.87
N VAL A 13 7.83 7.19 -18.63
CA VAL A 13 6.82 6.23 -18.19
C VAL A 13 5.63 6.95 -17.58
N TRP A 14 4.46 6.82 -18.22
CA TRP A 14 3.19 7.28 -17.68
C TRP A 14 2.52 6.18 -16.84
N GLY A 15 2.07 6.55 -15.65
CA GLY A 15 1.42 5.62 -14.74
C GLY A 15 0.44 6.30 -13.81
N ALA A 16 -0.31 5.48 -13.08
CA ALA A 16 -1.20 5.91 -11.99
C ALA A 16 -0.67 5.38 -10.66
N ALA A 17 -1.21 5.91 -9.56
CA ALA A 17 -0.78 5.49 -8.24
C ALA A 17 -1.88 5.47 -7.18
N THR A 18 -1.77 4.50 -6.27
CA THR A 18 -2.74 4.24 -5.20
C THR A 18 -2.02 3.90 -3.88
N SER A 19 -2.79 3.68 -2.82
CA SER A 19 -2.32 3.10 -1.57
C SER A 19 -3.32 2.06 -1.08
N ALA A 20 -2.81 1.01 -0.41
CA ALA A 20 -3.56 -0.16 0.00
C ALA A 20 -4.84 0.20 0.77
N TYR A 21 -4.71 0.93 1.89
CA TYR A 21 -5.84 1.29 2.73
C TYR A 21 -6.91 2.14 2.01
N GLN A 22 -6.51 2.93 1.01
CA GLN A 22 -7.44 3.80 0.29
C GLN A 22 -8.29 3.08 -0.75
N ILE A 23 -7.88 1.89 -1.22
CA ILE A 23 -8.57 1.21 -2.34
C ILE A 23 -8.92 -0.25 -2.06
N GLU A 24 -8.16 -0.97 -1.23
CA GLU A 24 -8.27 -2.42 -1.12
C GLU A 24 -9.60 -2.87 -0.53
N GLY A 25 -10.02 -2.29 0.60
CA GLY A 25 -11.07 -2.89 1.42
C GLY A 25 -10.65 -4.24 1.98
N ALA A 26 -11.64 -5.11 2.20
CA ALA A 26 -11.44 -6.47 2.73
C ALA A 26 -10.55 -6.42 4.00
N TRP A 27 -10.91 -5.51 4.91
CA TRP A 27 -10.04 -5.07 6.00
C TRP A 27 -9.77 -6.15 7.05
N ASP A 28 -10.69 -7.10 7.21
CA ASP A 28 -10.63 -8.25 8.13
C ASP A 28 -10.68 -9.61 7.42
N GLU A 29 -10.49 -9.62 6.10
CA GLU A 29 -10.52 -10.85 5.30
C GLU A 29 -9.15 -11.53 5.21
N ASP A 30 -9.16 -12.85 4.96
CA ASP A 30 -7.98 -13.67 4.69
C ASP A 30 -6.84 -13.52 5.70
N GLY A 31 -7.20 -13.23 6.97
CA GLY A 31 -6.24 -13.14 8.08
C GLY A 31 -5.44 -11.85 8.12
N LYS A 32 -5.86 -10.79 7.41
CA LYS A 32 -5.28 -9.45 7.58
C LYS A 32 -5.41 -8.99 9.05
N GLY A 33 -4.34 -8.42 9.58
CA GLY A 33 -4.33 -7.78 10.90
C GLY A 33 -4.90 -6.35 10.88
N GLU A 34 -5.18 -5.82 12.06
CA GLU A 34 -5.57 -4.41 12.25
C GLU A 34 -4.37 -3.48 11.99
N SER A 35 -4.59 -2.41 11.23
CA SER A 35 -3.67 -1.29 11.07
C SER A 35 -4.06 -0.11 11.95
N ILE A 36 -3.15 0.86 12.10
CA ILE A 36 -3.45 2.13 12.77
C ILE A 36 -4.61 2.90 12.12
N TRP A 37 -4.83 2.72 10.81
CA TRP A 37 -5.93 3.38 10.11
C TRP A 37 -7.26 2.65 10.34
N ASP A 38 -7.25 1.32 10.41
CA ASP A 38 -8.42 0.55 10.83
C ASP A 38 -8.88 1.04 12.21
N HIS A 39 -7.96 1.12 13.18
CA HIS A 39 -8.26 1.60 14.52
C HIS A 39 -8.76 3.06 14.54
N PHE A 40 -8.06 3.93 13.81
CA PHE A 40 -8.39 5.35 13.75
C PHE A 40 -9.78 5.60 13.16
N CYS A 41 -10.12 4.99 12.03
CA CYS A 41 -11.41 5.17 11.35
C CYS A 41 -12.58 4.58 12.14
N HIS A 42 -12.37 3.49 12.90
CA HIS A 42 -13.40 2.91 13.76
C HIS A 42 -13.63 3.69 15.07
N THR A 43 -12.78 4.68 15.38
CA THR A 43 -12.96 5.54 16.54
C THR A 43 -13.96 6.66 16.23
N THR A 44 -15.02 6.80 17.04
CA THR A 44 -16.06 7.82 16.79
C THR A 44 -15.48 9.24 16.76
N GLY A 45 -15.79 10.00 15.70
CA GLY A 45 -15.45 11.42 15.57
C GLY A 45 -14.06 11.72 15.00
N THR A 46 -13.31 10.72 14.55
CA THR A 46 -12.00 10.89 13.90
C THR A 46 -12.10 11.20 12.41
N ILE A 47 -13.12 10.66 11.74
CA ILE A 47 -13.44 10.90 10.33
C ILE A 47 -14.69 11.79 10.26
N GLU A 48 -14.63 12.84 9.44
CA GLU A 48 -15.66 13.89 9.35
C GLU A 48 -17.05 13.33 9.05
N ASP A 49 -17.15 12.36 8.15
CA ASP A 49 -18.38 11.68 7.77
C ASP A 49 -18.57 10.30 8.43
N GLY A 50 -17.63 9.89 9.29
CA GLY A 50 -17.63 8.59 9.94
C GLY A 50 -17.36 7.40 9.02
N SER A 51 -16.87 7.63 7.80
CA SER A 51 -16.51 6.55 6.87
C SER A 51 -15.27 5.76 7.30
N THR A 52 -15.16 4.53 6.82
CA THR A 52 -14.02 3.62 7.06
C THR A 52 -13.41 3.13 5.74
N GLY A 53 -12.22 2.53 5.83
CA GLY A 53 -11.57 1.86 4.71
C GLY A 53 -12.03 0.40 4.49
N ASP A 54 -13.09 -0.04 5.18
CA ASP A 54 -13.45 -1.46 5.27
C ASP A 54 -13.75 -2.11 3.93
N VAL A 55 -14.42 -1.34 3.06
CA VAL A 55 -14.75 -1.71 1.68
C VAL A 55 -13.93 -0.90 0.69
N ALA A 56 -13.78 0.42 0.91
CA ALA A 56 -13.07 1.33 0.01
C ALA A 56 -13.53 1.20 -1.46
N CYS A 57 -12.62 0.85 -2.39
CA CYS A 57 -12.94 0.58 -3.79
C CYS A 57 -13.15 -0.92 -4.08
N ASP A 58 -13.07 -1.77 -3.05
CA ASP A 58 -13.15 -3.23 -3.16
C ASP A 58 -12.08 -3.83 -4.09
N HIS A 59 -10.93 -3.15 -4.19
CA HIS A 59 -9.82 -3.54 -5.07
C HIS A 59 -9.23 -4.92 -4.70
N TYR A 60 -9.33 -5.33 -3.43
CA TYR A 60 -8.91 -6.67 -3.02
C TYR A 60 -9.59 -7.78 -3.84
N HIS A 61 -10.87 -7.58 -4.18
CA HIS A 61 -11.65 -8.49 -5.02
C HIS A 61 -11.63 -8.11 -6.50
N ARG A 62 -11.55 -6.80 -6.80
CA ARG A 62 -11.76 -6.23 -8.15
C ARG A 62 -10.49 -5.85 -8.90
N TRP A 63 -9.33 -6.28 -8.40
CA TRP A 63 -8.06 -5.98 -9.04
C TRP A 63 -7.98 -6.40 -10.53
N PRO A 64 -8.63 -7.49 -11.02
CA PRO A 64 -8.59 -7.82 -12.44
C PRO A 64 -9.29 -6.77 -13.31
N GLU A 65 -10.42 -6.24 -12.85
CA GLU A 65 -11.15 -5.17 -13.51
C GLU A 65 -10.33 -3.87 -13.52
N ASP A 66 -9.71 -3.53 -12.39
CA ASP A 66 -8.88 -2.33 -12.30
C ASP A 66 -7.66 -2.39 -13.23
N ILE A 67 -7.01 -3.56 -13.36
CA ILE A 67 -5.93 -3.75 -14.35
C ILE A 67 -6.45 -3.57 -15.77
N THR A 68 -7.64 -4.08 -16.08
CA THR A 68 -8.26 -3.91 -17.40
C THR A 68 -8.43 -2.43 -17.73
N LEU A 69 -8.94 -1.62 -16.78
CA LEU A 69 -9.08 -0.18 -16.94
C LEU A 69 -7.72 0.51 -17.11
N MET A 70 -6.70 0.14 -16.34
CA MET A 70 -5.34 0.69 -16.49
C MET A 70 -4.76 0.42 -17.88
N LYS A 71 -5.01 -0.77 -18.43
CA LYS A 71 -4.57 -1.15 -19.77
C LYS A 71 -5.30 -0.36 -20.84
N GLU A 72 -6.61 -0.17 -20.71
CA GLU A 72 -7.43 0.65 -21.63
C GLU A 72 -6.99 2.12 -21.64
N LEU A 73 -6.59 2.65 -20.47
CA LEU A 73 -6.00 3.98 -20.33
C LEU A 73 -4.58 4.09 -20.93
N GLY A 74 -3.97 2.97 -21.32
CA GLY A 74 -2.64 2.93 -21.91
C GLY A 74 -1.51 3.14 -20.91
N LEU A 75 -1.75 2.92 -19.61
CA LEU A 75 -0.72 3.06 -18.58
C LEU A 75 0.42 2.09 -18.81
N LYS A 76 1.64 2.54 -18.51
CA LYS A 76 2.87 1.74 -18.60
C LYS A 76 3.43 1.36 -17.26
N ALA A 77 3.05 2.07 -16.20
CA ALA A 77 3.38 1.71 -14.83
C ALA A 77 2.19 1.87 -13.90
N TYR A 78 2.18 1.08 -12.83
CA TYR A 78 1.25 1.23 -11.73
C TYR A 78 2.00 1.21 -10.41
N ARG A 79 1.89 2.33 -9.66
CA ARG A 79 2.46 2.44 -8.32
C ARG A 79 1.42 2.10 -7.26
N PHE A 80 1.61 1.01 -6.55
CA PHE A 80 0.75 0.61 -5.44
C PHE A 80 1.56 0.45 -4.16
N SER A 81 0.89 0.43 -3.02
CA SER A 81 1.53 0.02 -1.76
C SER A 81 1.08 -1.36 -1.33
N VAL A 82 1.93 -2.05 -0.58
CA VAL A 82 1.59 -3.32 0.06
C VAL A 82 1.14 -3.05 1.49
N SER A 83 0.05 -3.70 1.91
CA SER A 83 -0.43 -3.61 3.26
C SER A 83 0.36 -4.49 4.20
N TRP A 84 1.18 -3.87 5.05
CA TRP A 84 1.99 -4.59 6.03
C TRP A 84 1.16 -5.55 6.90
N PRO A 85 0.05 -5.16 7.54
CA PRO A 85 -0.73 -6.09 8.35
C PRO A 85 -1.42 -7.20 7.52
N ARG A 86 -1.48 -7.09 6.19
CA ARG A 86 -1.92 -8.19 5.33
C ARG A 86 -0.81 -9.25 5.14
N ILE A 87 0.46 -8.85 5.16
CA ILE A 87 1.63 -9.75 5.02
C ILE A 87 2.05 -10.34 6.37
N LEU A 88 2.14 -9.50 7.39
CA LEU A 88 2.51 -9.86 8.76
C LEU A 88 1.45 -9.27 9.71
N PRO A 89 0.38 -10.02 10.07
CA PRO A 89 -0.74 -9.49 10.85
C PRO A 89 -0.36 -8.94 12.22
N ALA A 90 0.62 -9.56 12.89
CA ALA A 90 1.19 -9.08 14.15
C ALA A 90 2.39 -8.11 13.95
N GLY A 91 2.58 -7.62 12.72
CA GLY A 91 3.70 -6.80 12.27
C GLY A 91 5.05 -7.52 12.14
N ARG A 92 5.20 -8.69 12.76
CA ARG A 92 6.39 -9.55 12.71
C ARG A 92 6.02 -11.04 12.79
N GLY A 93 6.97 -11.89 12.46
CA GLY A 93 6.88 -13.33 12.66
C GLY A 93 6.10 -14.05 11.55
N LYS A 94 4.92 -14.60 11.91
CA LYS A 94 4.20 -15.50 11.02
C LYS A 94 3.65 -14.75 9.81
N VAL A 95 4.19 -15.10 8.64
CA VAL A 95 3.69 -14.63 7.33
C VAL A 95 2.27 -15.14 7.10
N ASN A 96 1.40 -14.25 6.64
CA ASN A 96 0.09 -14.59 6.11
C ASN A 96 0.19 -14.87 4.62
N GLN A 97 0.08 -16.14 4.24
CA GLN A 97 0.25 -16.56 2.84
C GLN A 97 -0.83 -16.00 1.92
N ALA A 98 -2.09 -15.91 2.37
CA ALA A 98 -3.17 -15.38 1.55
C ALA A 98 -2.93 -13.91 1.15
N GLY A 99 -2.36 -13.13 2.08
CA GLY A 99 -1.90 -11.77 1.80
C GLY A 99 -0.80 -11.71 0.75
N LEU A 100 0.21 -12.57 0.83
CA LEU A 100 1.25 -12.66 -0.21
C LEU A 100 0.68 -13.08 -1.56
N ASP A 101 -0.23 -14.05 -1.57
CA ASP A 101 -0.83 -14.56 -2.80
C ASP A 101 -1.65 -13.49 -3.51
N PHE A 102 -2.33 -12.60 -2.78
CA PHE A 102 -3.00 -11.43 -3.37
C PHE A 102 -2.02 -10.55 -4.15
N TYR A 103 -0.93 -10.10 -3.52
CA TYR A 103 0.05 -9.26 -4.20
C TYR A 103 0.81 -9.99 -5.31
N SER A 104 1.04 -11.29 -5.17
CA SER A 104 1.62 -12.09 -6.27
C SER A 104 0.71 -12.09 -7.49
N ARG A 105 -0.60 -12.35 -7.31
CA ARG A 105 -1.57 -12.31 -8.41
C ARG A 105 -1.69 -10.92 -9.03
N LEU A 106 -1.71 -9.87 -8.21
CA LEU A 106 -1.72 -8.49 -8.69
C LEU A 106 -0.49 -8.18 -9.56
N VAL A 107 0.71 -8.56 -9.10
CA VAL A 107 1.95 -8.38 -9.85
C VAL A 107 1.94 -9.17 -11.16
N ASP A 108 1.49 -10.42 -11.14
CA ASP A 108 1.38 -11.24 -12.34
C ASP A 108 0.42 -10.61 -13.36
N GLY A 109 -0.77 -10.19 -12.91
CA GLY A 109 -1.74 -9.54 -13.79
C GLY A 109 -1.25 -8.23 -14.39
N LEU A 110 -0.49 -7.42 -13.64
CA LEU A 110 0.10 -6.18 -14.15
C LEU A 110 1.10 -6.48 -15.27
N LEU A 111 1.99 -7.45 -15.03
CA LEU A 111 3.01 -7.84 -16.01
C LEU A 111 2.37 -8.47 -17.27
N GLU A 112 1.35 -9.30 -17.12
CA GLU A 112 0.55 -9.84 -18.24
C GLU A 112 -0.14 -8.74 -19.04
N ALA A 113 -0.57 -7.66 -18.39
CA ALA A 113 -1.14 -6.48 -19.04
C ALA A 113 -0.08 -5.57 -19.69
N GLY A 114 1.21 -5.84 -19.50
CA GLY A 114 2.31 -4.99 -19.97
C GLY A 114 2.47 -3.69 -19.17
N ILE A 115 2.09 -3.72 -17.88
CA ILE A 115 2.15 -2.60 -16.94
C ILE A 115 3.22 -2.93 -15.89
N GLU A 116 4.19 -2.03 -15.73
CA GLU A 116 5.29 -2.23 -14.81
C GLU A 116 4.89 -1.94 -13.34
N PRO A 117 5.14 -2.88 -12.40
CA PRO A 117 4.80 -2.68 -10.99
C PRO A 117 5.84 -1.80 -10.27
N PHE A 118 5.36 -0.71 -9.66
CA PHE A 118 6.14 0.17 -8.78
C PHE A 118 5.66 0.01 -7.32
N LEU A 119 6.34 -0.86 -6.57
CA LEU A 119 5.87 -1.29 -5.25
C LEU A 119 6.36 -0.36 -4.14
N THR A 120 5.42 0.14 -3.34
CA THR A 120 5.67 0.93 -2.14
C THR A 120 5.53 0.07 -0.88
N LEU A 121 6.60 -0.12 -0.12
CA LEU A 121 6.60 -0.98 1.07
C LEU A 121 5.75 -0.40 2.20
N TYR A 122 5.84 0.91 2.46
CA TYR A 122 5.10 1.56 3.54
C TYR A 122 4.37 2.82 3.09
N HIS A 123 3.04 2.80 3.22
CA HIS A 123 2.16 3.94 2.94
C HIS A 123 1.15 4.17 4.07
N TRP A 124 1.67 4.29 5.29
CA TRP A 124 0.98 4.77 6.51
C TRP A 124 0.08 3.78 7.24
N ASP A 125 0.04 2.53 6.82
CA ASP A 125 -0.75 1.45 7.41
C ASP A 125 0.09 0.54 8.31
N LEU A 126 0.71 1.13 9.33
CA LEU A 126 1.43 0.37 10.36
C LEU A 126 0.48 -0.63 11.05
N PRO A 127 0.87 -1.89 11.27
CA PRO A 127 0.11 -2.81 12.10
C PRO A 127 -0.13 -2.23 13.51
N GLN A 128 -1.36 -2.28 14.00
CA GLN A 128 -1.74 -1.72 15.31
C GLN A 128 -0.91 -2.32 16.44
N SER A 129 -0.60 -3.62 16.36
CA SER A 129 0.30 -4.32 17.30
C SER A 129 1.70 -3.68 17.44
N LEU A 130 2.25 -3.09 16.38
CA LEU A 130 3.51 -2.34 16.47
C LEU A 130 3.29 -0.93 17.01
N GLN A 131 2.14 -0.31 16.75
CA GLN A 131 1.79 0.99 17.32
C GLN A 131 1.62 0.92 18.84
N ASP A 132 1.02 -0.14 19.35
CA ASP A 132 0.85 -0.39 20.78
C ASP A 132 2.20 -0.53 21.52
N GLU A 133 3.25 -0.92 20.79
CA GLU A 133 4.63 -1.01 21.29
C GLU A 133 5.44 0.28 21.09
N GLY A 134 4.80 1.38 20.67
CA GLY A 134 5.40 2.70 20.50
C GLY A 134 5.58 3.14 19.04
N GLY A 135 5.20 2.30 18.08
CA GLY A 135 5.21 2.59 16.65
C GLY A 135 6.55 3.10 16.15
N TRP A 136 6.55 4.02 15.18
CA TRP A 136 7.80 4.53 14.59
C TRP A 136 8.76 5.25 15.56
N ALA A 137 8.34 5.59 16.78
CA ALA A 137 9.24 6.10 17.81
C ALA A 137 10.07 4.98 18.46
N ALA A 138 9.58 3.73 18.42
CA ALA A 138 10.29 2.55 18.88
C ALA A 138 11.23 2.02 17.79
N ARG A 139 12.49 1.76 18.15
CA ARG A 139 13.50 1.21 17.23
C ARG A 139 13.10 -0.17 16.70
N SER A 140 12.39 -0.96 17.51
CA SER A 140 11.87 -2.29 17.14
C SER A 140 10.98 -2.24 15.90
N THR A 141 10.29 -1.14 15.62
CA THR A 141 9.50 -0.98 14.39
C THR A 141 10.37 -0.91 13.14
N ALA A 142 11.56 -0.31 13.22
CA ALA A 142 12.50 -0.33 12.09
C ALA A 142 13.05 -1.75 11.83
N GLU A 143 13.27 -2.54 12.89
CA GLU A 143 13.70 -3.94 12.78
C GLU A 143 12.58 -4.82 12.18
N ALA A 144 11.34 -4.65 12.65
CA ALA A 144 10.18 -5.32 12.07
C ALA A 144 9.97 -4.93 10.59
N PHE A 145 10.25 -3.67 10.23
CA PHE A 145 10.16 -3.20 8.84
C PHE A 145 11.17 -3.90 7.94
N VAL A 146 12.37 -4.21 8.45
CA VAL A 146 13.38 -4.97 7.69
C VAL A 146 12.90 -6.40 7.45
N GLU A 147 12.33 -7.06 8.46
CA GLU A 147 11.75 -8.41 8.32
C GLU A 147 10.64 -8.44 7.26
N TYR A 148 9.71 -7.48 7.34
CA TYR A 148 8.65 -7.29 6.35
C TYR A 148 9.18 -7.08 4.93
N ALA A 149 10.18 -6.19 4.77
CA ALA A 149 10.79 -5.92 3.48
C ALA A 149 11.53 -7.16 2.93
N ASP A 150 12.20 -7.95 3.78
CA ASP A 150 12.86 -9.19 3.39
C ASP A 150 11.85 -10.21 2.85
N VAL A 151 10.71 -10.42 3.54
CA VAL A 151 9.62 -11.30 3.08
C VAL A 151 9.16 -10.92 1.67
N LEU A 152 8.85 -9.64 1.44
CA LEU A 152 8.37 -9.18 0.14
C LEU A 152 9.45 -9.25 -0.94
N SER A 153 10.68 -8.88 -0.62
CA SER A 153 11.78 -8.90 -1.60
C SER A 153 12.09 -10.33 -2.08
N ARG A 154 12.00 -11.33 -1.20
CA ARG A 154 12.20 -12.74 -1.57
C ARG A 154 11.04 -13.29 -2.40
N HIS A 155 9.82 -12.84 -2.13
CA HIS A 155 8.62 -13.38 -2.79
C HIS A 155 8.30 -12.70 -4.13
N LEU A 156 8.61 -11.41 -4.26
CA LEU A 156 8.23 -10.60 -5.43
C LEU A 156 9.44 -9.99 -6.18
N GLY A 157 10.66 -10.08 -5.65
CA GLY A 157 11.84 -9.43 -6.23
C GLY A 157 12.30 -10.01 -7.58
N ASP A 158 11.85 -11.22 -7.92
CA ASP A 158 12.03 -11.82 -9.24
C ASP A 158 11.27 -11.04 -10.33
N ARG A 159 10.12 -10.44 -9.98
CA ARG A 159 9.22 -9.72 -10.90
C ARG A 159 9.22 -8.20 -10.71
N VAL A 160 9.23 -7.71 -9.47
CA VAL A 160 9.20 -6.28 -9.14
C VAL A 160 10.60 -5.67 -9.14
N LYS A 161 10.82 -4.66 -9.99
CA LYS A 161 12.13 -3.99 -10.14
C LYS A 161 12.17 -2.59 -9.53
N HIS A 162 11.02 -1.96 -9.32
CA HIS A 162 10.90 -0.62 -8.76
C HIS A 162 10.33 -0.67 -7.35
N TRP A 163 11.15 -0.26 -6.38
CA TRP A 163 10.83 -0.32 -4.95
C TRP A 163 10.90 1.06 -4.31
N ILE A 164 9.89 1.40 -3.53
CA ILE A 164 9.80 2.63 -2.74
C ILE A 164 9.65 2.23 -1.28
N THR A 165 10.61 2.61 -0.43
CA THR A 165 10.64 2.13 0.96
C THR A 165 9.53 2.76 1.82
N LYS A 166 9.45 4.09 1.85
CA LYS A 166 8.50 4.83 2.68
C LYS A 166 8.09 6.12 2.01
N ILE A 167 6.79 6.39 1.88
CA ILE A 167 6.32 7.70 1.44
C ILE A 167 6.51 8.74 2.56
N LYS A 168 7.11 9.88 2.18
CA LYS A 168 7.62 10.89 3.12
C LYS A 168 6.50 11.47 3.99
N ALA A 169 6.79 11.54 5.29
CA ALA A 169 5.91 11.95 6.37
C ALA A 169 5.72 13.49 6.46
N GLY A 170 5.42 14.17 5.35
CA GLY A 170 5.12 15.61 5.40
C GLY A 170 3.83 15.93 6.16
N ALA A 171 2.87 15.00 6.16
CA ALA A 171 1.56 15.16 6.80
C ALA A 171 1.40 14.37 8.12
N ALA A 172 2.09 13.22 8.29
CA ALA A 172 1.80 12.26 9.37
C ALA A 172 2.36 12.63 10.77
N PRO A 173 3.63 13.03 10.95
CA PRO A 173 4.19 13.31 12.28
C PRO A 173 3.61 14.59 12.87
N LEU A 174 3.28 15.56 12.01
CA LEU A 174 2.73 16.85 12.44
C LEU A 174 1.26 16.77 12.84
N ARG A 175 0.44 15.88 12.24
CA ARG A 175 -0.96 15.71 12.65
C ARG A 175 -1.15 14.73 13.82
N GLY A 176 -0.42 13.61 13.83
CA GLY A 176 -0.54 12.60 14.89
C GLY A 176 0.01 13.03 16.25
N VAL A 177 1.07 13.86 16.28
CA VAL A 177 1.68 14.33 17.54
C VAL A 177 1.07 15.65 18.02
N MET A 178 0.50 16.49 17.15
CA MET A 178 -0.13 17.76 17.56
C MET A 178 -1.60 17.63 17.97
N SER A 179 -2.29 16.53 17.67
CA SER A 179 -3.71 16.34 18.02
C SER A 179 -3.95 15.70 19.40
N LEU A 180 -2.90 15.41 20.17
CA LEU A 180 -2.99 14.85 21.53
C LEU A 180 -2.70 15.90 22.63
N ARG A 181 -3.20 17.13 22.46
CA ARG A 181 -3.19 18.14 23.52
C ARG A 181 -4.56 18.78 23.70
#